data_AF-A0A5J4RHU2-F1
#
_entry.id   AF-A0A5J4RHU2-F1
#
_cell.length_a   1.000
_cell.length_b   1.000
_cell.length_c   1.000
_cell.angle_alpha   90.00
_cell.angle_beta   90.00
_cell.angle_gamma   90.00
#
_symmetry.space_group_name_H-M   'P 1'
#
loop_
_entity.id
_entity.type
_entity.pdbx_description
1 polymer ?
#
loop_
_entity_poly.entity_id
_entity_poly.type
_entity_poly.pdbx_seq_one_letter_code
_entity_poly.pdbx_strand_id
1 'polypeptide(L)'
;MILTIDTSLPAGTPLYINQQGSNLSTQYPDSKLVTKYVLNAGSSTQFAGVTCGAVQINPNDHDYNEGLRISRSAIGNYSGIFLGCDSSQTSGTIPYQWCIVNTPTGELRIGVDDQILQSNKGLIISADGNTLSFNGSVIAGTGASTGASNGSVNYSAGNPILWGVNSAGTEGGFYSDGANVYWRARKVNVASVSP
;
A
#
# COMPACT_ATOMS: atom_id res chain seq x y z
N MET A 1 40.05 1.39 40.16
CA MET A 1 40.52 0.19 39.43
C MET A 1 40.92 0.64 38.04
N ILE A 2 42.21 0.67 37.74
CA ILE A 2 42.70 0.99 36.39
C ILE A 2 42.64 -0.32 35.60
N LEU A 3 41.78 -0.37 34.59
CA LEU A 3 41.67 -1.51 33.69
C LEU A 3 42.63 -1.26 32.53
N THR A 4 43.76 -1.95 32.52
CA THR A 4 44.70 -1.90 31.40
C THR A 4 44.25 -2.90 30.34
N ILE A 5 43.91 -2.40 29.15
CA ILE A 5 43.51 -3.23 28.00
C ILE A 5 44.77 -3.52 27.19
N ASP A 6 45.05 -4.80 26.94
CA ASP A 6 46.10 -5.20 26.02
C ASP A 6 45.60 -5.03 24.57
N THR A 7 46.05 -3.95 23.94
CA THR A 7 45.67 -3.60 22.57
C THR A 7 46.45 -4.37 21.50
N SER A 8 47.37 -5.27 21.89
CA SER A 8 48.11 -6.12 20.95
C SER A 8 47.32 -7.37 20.52
N LEU A 9 46.18 -7.65 21.16
CA LEU A 9 45.36 -8.81 20.85
C LEU A 9 44.53 -8.62 19.57
N PRO A 10 44.27 -9.70 18.80
CA PRO A 10 43.44 -9.63 17.60
C PRO A 10 42.03 -9.13 17.92
N ALA A 11 41.46 -8.35 17.00
CA ALA A 11 40.06 -7.95 17.06
C ALA A 11 39.14 -9.18 17.18
N GLY A 12 38.19 -9.14 18.13
CA GLY A 12 37.31 -10.27 18.44
C GLY A 12 37.78 -11.14 19.62
N THR A 13 38.96 -10.86 20.20
CA THR A 13 39.40 -11.54 21.43
C THR A 13 38.49 -11.16 22.61
N PRO A 14 37.87 -12.13 23.30
CA PRO A 14 36.95 -11.83 24.40
C PRO A 14 37.66 -11.13 25.56
N LEU A 15 37.16 -9.96 25.97
CA LEU A 15 37.62 -9.29 27.19
C LEU A 15 36.94 -9.93 28.39
N TYR A 16 37.71 -10.69 29.14
CA TYR A 16 37.21 -11.35 30.35
C TYR A 16 37.41 -10.45 31.58
N ILE A 17 36.32 -9.81 32.02
CA ILE A 17 36.30 -9.05 33.28
C ILE A 17 35.79 -9.98 34.39
N ASN A 18 36.58 -10.17 35.45
CA ASN A 18 36.23 -11.00 36.61
C ASN A 18 35.88 -12.48 36.29
N GLN A 19 36.61 -13.13 35.38
CA GLN A 19 36.47 -14.59 35.19
C GLN A 19 36.95 -15.35 36.45
N GLN A 20 36.03 -15.94 37.20
CA GLN A 20 36.31 -16.93 38.25
C GLN A 20 35.29 -18.06 38.19
N GLY A 21 35.63 -19.23 38.74
CA GLY A 21 34.89 -20.50 38.59
C GLY A 21 33.52 -20.59 39.28
N SER A 22 32.90 -19.47 39.65
CA SER A 22 31.58 -19.42 40.29
C SER A 22 30.72 -18.29 39.72
N ASN A 23 29.41 -18.36 39.93
CA ASN A 23 28.49 -17.35 39.44
C ASN A 23 28.62 -16.01 40.19
N LEU A 24 28.22 -14.92 39.54
CA LEU A 24 28.41 -13.54 40.04
C LEU A 24 27.73 -13.29 41.40
N SER A 25 26.56 -13.91 41.63
CA SER A 25 25.79 -13.78 42.88
C SER A 25 26.43 -14.49 44.07
N THR A 26 27.23 -15.55 43.84
CA THR A 26 27.97 -16.21 44.94
C THR A 26 29.23 -15.43 45.29
N GLN A 27 29.77 -14.67 44.34
CA GLN A 27 30.99 -13.87 44.54
C GLN A 27 30.69 -12.50 45.16
N TYR A 28 29.52 -11.93 44.90
CA TYR A 28 29.06 -10.65 45.45
C TYR A 28 27.64 -10.81 46.01
N PRO A 29 27.50 -11.07 47.32
CA PRO A 29 26.21 -11.38 47.95
C PRO A 29 25.15 -10.28 47.79
N ASP A 30 25.60 -9.02 47.69
CA ASP A 30 24.75 -7.85 47.49
C ASP A 30 24.57 -7.47 46.01
N SER A 31 25.11 -8.27 45.07
CA SER A 31 24.89 -8.02 43.64
C SER A 31 23.43 -8.31 43.28
N LYS A 32 22.77 -7.32 42.68
CA LYS A 32 21.42 -7.52 42.14
C LYS A 32 21.52 -8.43 40.92
N LEU A 33 20.70 -9.48 40.89
CA LEU A 33 20.57 -10.35 39.73
C LEU A 33 20.25 -9.52 38.49
N VAL A 34 21.03 -9.68 37.43
CA VAL A 34 20.74 -9.06 36.13
C VAL A 34 19.49 -9.74 35.57
N THR A 35 18.35 -9.03 35.59
CA THR A 35 17.07 -9.57 35.09
C THR A 35 16.84 -9.31 33.61
N LYS A 36 17.68 -8.49 32.97
CA LYS A 36 17.56 -8.17 31.54
C LYS A 36 18.93 -7.89 30.92
N TYR A 37 19.26 -8.64 29.88
CA TYR A 37 20.39 -8.34 29.01
C TYR A 37 19.89 -7.64 27.74
N VAL A 38 20.60 -6.60 27.29
CA VAL A 38 20.51 -6.12 25.91
C VAL A 38 21.89 -6.32 25.30
N LEU A 39 22.00 -7.33 24.45
CA LEU A 39 23.20 -7.63 23.67
C LEU A 39 22.85 -7.52 22.20
N ASN A 40 23.82 -7.06 21.43
CA ASN A 40 23.64 -6.66 20.06
C ASN A 40 24.76 -7.20 19.17
N ALA A 41 24.46 -8.28 18.47
CA ALA A 41 24.96 -8.60 17.13
C ALA A 41 24.05 -9.70 16.62
N GLY A 42 22.89 -9.33 16.07
CA GLY A 42 22.07 -10.36 15.45
C GLY A 42 22.68 -10.88 14.16
N SER A 43 22.25 -12.07 13.75
CA SER A 43 22.46 -12.60 12.41
C SER A 43 21.44 -11.97 11.45
N SER A 44 21.17 -12.57 10.29
CA SER A 44 20.09 -12.13 9.37
C SER A 44 18.69 -11.99 10.01
N THR A 45 18.54 -12.32 11.31
CA THR A 45 17.29 -12.28 12.09
C THR A 45 17.28 -11.37 13.34
N GLN A 46 18.33 -10.58 13.70
CA GLN A 46 18.25 -9.58 14.80
C GLN A 46 19.16 -8.32 14.59
N PHE A 47 18.78 -7.15 15.13
CA PHE A 47 19.53 -5.87 15.08
C PHE A 47 19.40 -5.05 16.39
N ALA A 48 20.23 -4.00 16.49
CA ALA A 48 20.96 -3.55 17.65
C ALA A 48 21.01 -2.03 17.89
N GLY A 49 20.47 -1.53 19.01
CA GLY A 49 21.07 -0.43 19.79
C GLY A 49 21.36 0.90 19.09
N VAL A 50 20.56 1.27 18.09
CA VAL A 50 20.62 2.59 17.42
C VAL A 50 19.62 3.56 18.02
N THR A 51 19.96 4.85 17.99
CA THR A 51 18.98 5.93 18.08
C THR A 51 18.15 5.94 16.80
N CYS A 52 16.84 5.74 16.91
CA CYS A 52 15.91 5.63 15.79
C CYS A 52 14.98 6.86 15.68
N GLY A 53 14.63 7.23 14.42
CA GLY A 53 13.56 8.18 14.05
C GLY A 53 12.20 7.48 13.92
N ALA A 54 11.32 7.86 12.98
CA ALA A 54 10.01 7.20 12.79
C ALA A 54 10.11 5.65 12.67
N VAL A 55 9.36 4.95 13.53
CA VAL A 55 9.39 3.51 13.91
C VAL A 55 8.00 3.16 14.45
N GLN A 56 7.56 1.92 14.63
CA GLN A 56 7.45 0.66 13.89
C GLN A 56 6.64 -0.21 14.89
N ILE A 57 5.67 -0.99 14.41
CA ILE A 57 4.47 -1.37 15.18
C ILE A 57 4.59 -2.78 15.77
N ASN A 58 4.24 -2.93 17.06
CA ASN A 58 4.00 -4.22 17.69
C ASN A 58 2.59 -4.26 18.31
N PRO A 59 1.74 -5.16 17.83
CA PRO A 59 0.49 -5.50 18.49
C PRO A 59 0.69 -6.64 19.49
N ASN A 60 -0.14 -6.68 20.54
CA ASN A 60 0.07 -7.50 21.74
C ASN A 60 -1.17 -8.31 22.18
N ASP A 61 -2.27 -8.28 21.40
CA ASP A 61 -3.47 -9.11 21.56
C ASP A 61 -4.45 -8.98 20.34
N HIS A 62 -5.61 -9.67 20.39
CA HIS A 62 -6.72 -9.87 19.41
C HIS A 62 -6.86 -8.94 18.18
N ASP A 63 -7.37 -9.51 17.06
CA ASP A 63 -7.71 -8.99 15.70
C ASP A 63 -6.72 -8.03 15.00
N TYR A 64 -5.77 -7.47 15.73
CA TYR A 64 -4.78 -6.51 15.28
C TYR A 64 -3.35 -7.02 15.52
N ASN A 65 -3.18 -8.27 15.96
CA ASN A 65 -1.88 -8.91 16.19
C ASN A 65 -1.09 -9.25 14.92
N GLU A 66 -1.67 -8.92 13.77
CA GLU A 66 -1.10 -9.20 12.49
C GLU A 66 -0.03 -8.15 12.11
N GLY A 67 1.10 -8.61 11.59
CA GLY A 67 2.29 -7.82 11.33
C GLY A 67 2.24 -6.98 10.06
N LEU A 68 3.28 -6.16 9.90
CA LEU A 68 3.64 -5.48 8.66
C LEU A 68 4.72 -6.31 7.93
N ARG A 69 4.47 -6.66 6.66
CA ARG A 69 5.48 -7.26 5.79
C ARG A 69 5.77 -6.33 4.61
N ILE A 70 7.04 -6.01 4.40
CA ILE A 70 7.53 -5.35 3.20
C ILE A 70 8.46 -6.34 2.52
N SER A 71 8.07 -6.84 1.35
CA SER A 71 8.80 -7.95 0.72
C SER A 71 8.62 -7.99 -0.79
N ARG A 72 9.52 -8.72 -1.45
CA ARG A 72 9.38 -9.16 -2.84
C ARG A 72 9.32 -10.68 -2.89
N SER A 73 8.30 -11.23 -3.53
CA SER A 73 8.11 -12.66 -3.73
C SER A 73 9.11 -13.22 -4.75
N ALA A 74 9.79 -14.32 -4.39
CA ALA A 74 10.69 -15.05 -5.30
C ALA A 74 9.95 -15.92 -6.34
N ILE A 75 8.67 -16.23 -6.10
CA ILE A 75 7.86 -17.09 -6.99
C ILE A 75 7.09 -16.21 -7.97
N GLY A 76 6.19 -15.38 -7.44
CA GLY A 76 5.29 -14.56 -8.23
C GLY A 76 5.84 -13.20 -8.64
N ASN A 77 7.07 -12.81 -8.27
CA ASN A 77 7.68 -11.50 -8.60
C ASN A 77 6.92 -10.24 -8.16
N TYR A 78 5.87 -10.37 -7.34
CA TYR A 78 5.20 -9.25 -6.69
C TYR A 78 6.11 -8.62 -5.64
N SER A 79 6.06 -7.30 -5.50
CA SER A 79 6.68 -6.58 -4.40
C SER A 79 5.68 -5.64 -3.77
N GLY A 80 5.61 -5.60 -2.44
CA GLY A 80 4.59 -4.81 -1.80
C GLY A 80 4.69 -4.69 -0.30
N ILE A 81 3.71 -3.97 0.20
CA ILE A 81 3.43 -3.73 1.61
C ILE A 81 2.16 -4.49 1.94
N PHE A 82 2.25 -5.37 2.94
CA PHE A 82 1.15 -6.21 3.40
C PHE A 82 0.89 -5.87 4.86
N LEU A 83 -0.34 -5.47 5.14
CA LEU A 83 -0.85 -5.14 6.46
C LEU A 83 -1.82 -6.23 6.86
N GLY A 84 -1.66 -6.78 8.06
CA GLY A 84 -2.46 -7.92 8.45
C GLY A 84 -1.78 -9.25 8.13
N CYS A 85 -0.46 -9.37 8.36
CA CYS A 85 0.25 -10.64 8.20
C CYS A 85 0.16 -11.53 9.45
N ASP A 86 -0.28 -12.78 9.30
CA ASP A 86 -0.15 -13.78 10.37
C ASP A 86 1.34 -14.07 10.65
N SER A 87 1.73 -13.93 11.92
CA SER A 87 3.08 -14.21 12.42
C SER A 87 3.50 -15.68 12.24
N SER A 88 2.54 -16.60 12.14
CA SER A 88 2.75 -18.04 11.96
C SER A 88 2.81 -18.45 10.49
N GLN A 89 2.34 -17.61 9.57
CA GLN A 89 2.32 -17.90 8.13
C GLN A 89 3.32 -17.02 7.38
N THR A 90 4.39 -17.63 6.88
CA THR A 90 5.38 -16.95 6.04
C THR A 90 5.03 -16.99 4.55
N SER A 91 4.00 -17.76 4.15
CA SER A 91 3.55 -17.95 2.78
C SER A 91 2.05 -18.16 2.69
N GLY A 92 1.48 -17.99 1.50
CA GLY A 92 0.03 -18.15 1.25
C GLY A 92 -0.74 -16.84 1.29
N THR A 93 -2.00 -16.87 0.83
CA THR A 93 -2.93 -15.76 0.93
C THR A 93 -3.58 -15.76 2.31
N ILE A 94 -3.72 -14.58 2.91
CA ILE A 94 -4.41 -14.41 4.18
C ILE A 94 -5.71 -13.68 3.88
N PRO A 95 -6.87 -14.29 4.22
CA PRO A 95 -8.16 -13.65 4.04
C PRO A 95 -8.18 -12.24 4.64
N TYR A 96 -8.73 -11.29 3.89
CA TYR A 96 -8.87 -9.88 4.27
C TYR A 96 -7.57 -9.10 4.50
N GLN A 97 -6.39 -9.66 4.20
CA GLN A 97 -5.12 -8.94 4.31
C GLN A 97 -5.08 -7.75 3.36
N TRP A 98 -4.69 -6.58 3.86
CA TRP A 98 -4.56 -5.38 3.04
C TRP A 98 -3.22 -5.36 2.31
N CYS A 99 -3.27 -5.15 1.01
CA CYS A 99 -2.13 -5.29 0.11
C CYS A 99 -1.97 -4.03 -0.74
N ILE A 100 -0.74 -3.51 -0.79
CA ILE A 100 -0.30 -2.52 -1.80
C ILE A 100 0.86 -3.16 -2.55
N VAL A 101 0.66 -3.52 -3.81
CA VAL A 101 1.63 -4.32 -4.57
C VAL A 101 1.93 -3.72 -5.94
N ASN A 102 3.19 -3.86 -6.37
CA ASN A 102 3.55 -3.82 -7.77
C ASN A 102 3.53 -5.25 -8.33
N THR A 103 2.92 -5.43 -9.50
CA THR A 103 2.83 -6.73 -10.17
C THR A 103 4.04 -6.99 -11.07
N PRO A 104 4.27 -8.24 -11.51
CA PRO A 104 5.36 -8.55 -12.44
C PRO A 104 5.26 -7.83 -13.78
N THR A 105 4.05 -7.42 -14.16
CA THR A 105 3.76 -6.68 -15.39
C THR A 105 3.82 -5.16 -15.20
N GLY A 106 4.06 -4.68 -13.97
CA GLY A 106 4.29 -3.28 -13.65
C GLY A 106 3.06 -2.50 -13.16
N GLU A 107 1.91 -3.13 -12.95
CA GLU A 107 0.74 -2.44 -12.40
C GLU A 107 0.93 -2.15 -10.91
N LEU A 108 0.40 -1.02 -10.43
CA LEU A 108 0.20 -0.78 -9.00
C LEU A 108 -1.22 -1.22 -8.64
N ARG A 109 -1.35 -2.14 -7.68
CA ARG A 109 -2.63 -2.64 -7.18
C ARG A 109 -2.77 -2.38 -5.68
N ILE A 110 -3.95 -1.93 -5.27
CA ILE A 110 -4.36 -1.83 -3.87
C ILE A 110 -5.64 -2.63 -3.70
N GLY A 111 -5.62 -3.61 -2.81
CA GLY A 111 -6.76 -4.49 -2.60
C GLY A 111 -6.62 -5.30 -1.32
N VAL A 112 -7.59 -6.18 -1.11
CA VAL A 112 -7.57 -7.13 0.02
C VAL A 112 -7.43 -8.57 -0.50
N ASP A 113 -6.72 -9.41 0.26
CA ASP A 113 -6.58 -10.85 0.00
C ASP A 113 -6.14 -11.15 -1.45
N ASP A 114 -6.89 -11.97 -2.19
CA ASP A 114 -6.61 -12.41 -3.55
C ASP A 114 -7.01 -11.39 -4.63
N GLN A 115 -7.61 -10.26 -4.25
CA GLN A 115 -8.00 -9.21 -5.20
C GLN A 115 -6.81 -8.71 -6.00
N ILE A 116 -5.61 -8.67 -5.39
CA ILE A 116 -4.38 -8.27 -6.08
C ILE A 116 -3.99 -9.22 -7.22
N LEU A 117 -4.54 -10.44 -7.25
CA LEU A 117 -4.32 -11.43 -8.32
C LEU A 117 -5.40 -11.35 -9.42
N GLN A 118 -6.51 -10.65 -9.16
CA GLN A 118 -7.63 -10.54 -10.08
C GLN A 118 -7.56 -9.22 -10.86
N SER A 119 -7.81 -9.25 -12.18
CA SER A 119 -7.70 -8.07 -13.05
C SER A 119 -8.85 -7.07 -12.91
N ASN A 120 -9.91 -7.43 -12.19
CA ASN A 120 -11.14 -6.67 -12.04
C ASN A 120 -11.53 -6.42 -10.57
N LYS A 121 -10.58 -6.45 -9.64
CA LYS A 121 -10.78 -6.16 -8.22
C LYS A 121 -9.77 -5.15 -7.69
N GLY A 122 -10.18 -4.44 -6.64
CA GLY A 122 -9.34 -3.43 -5.99
C GLY A 122 -9.14 -2.20 -6.87
N LEU A 123 -8.20 -1.36 -6.47
CA LEU A 123 -7.71 -0.22 -7.23
C LEU A 123 -6.51 -0.65 -8.07
N ILE A 124 -6.51 -0.33 -9.37
CA ILE A 124 -5.44 -0.71 -10.29
C ILE A 124 -5.00 0.52 -11.09
N ILE A 125 -3.71 0.80 -11.11
CA ILE A 125 -3.05 1.67 -12.08
C ILE A 125 -2.31 0.78 -13.08
N SER A 126 -2.58 0.95 -14.37
CA SER A 126 -1.93 0.19 -15.44
C SER A 126 -0.42 0.42 -15.46
N ALA A 127 0.32 -0.54 -16.04
CA ALA A 127 1.78 -0.49 -16.11
C ALA A 127 2.33 0.74 -16.86
N ASP A 128 1.58 1.24 -17.84
CA ASP A 128 1.90 2.47 -18.59
C ASP A 128 1.42 3.76 -17.88
N GLY A 129 0.73 3.64 -16.74
CA GLY A 129 0.19 4.75 -15.98
C GLY A 129 -1.02 5.45 -16.64
N ASN A 130 -1.52 4.96 -17.77
CA ASN A 130 -2.57 5.64 -18.53
C ASN A 130 -4.00 5.35 -18.04
N THR A 131 -4.21 4.24 -17.30
CA THR A 131 -5.54 3.77 -16.90
C THR A 131 -5.60 3.55 -15.40
N LEU A 132 -6.57 4.19 -14.75
CA LEU A 132 -6.95 3.98 -13.35
C LEU A 132 -8.32 3.29 -13.30
N SER A 133 -8.41 2.13 -12.64
CA SER A 133 -9.67 1.39 -12.48
C SER A 133 -9.94 0.99 -11.03
N PHE A 134 -11.21 0.82 -10.69
CA PHE A 134 -11.66 0.26 -9.42
C PHE A 134 -12.72 -0.82 -9.67
N ASN A 135 -12.48 -2.03 -9.17
CA ASN A 135 -13.37 -3.19 -9.35
C ASN A 135 -13.80 -3.40 -10.82
N GLY A 136 -12.84 -3.27 -11.74
CA GLY A 136 -13.05 -3.45 -13.19
C GLY A 136 -13.67 -2.26 -13.91
N SER A 137 -14.10 -1.21 -13.19
CA SER A 137 -14.60 0.03 -13.80
C SER A 137 -13.46 1.01 -14.01
N VAL A 138 -13.24 1.46 -15.25
CA VAL A 138 -12.24 2.49 -15.56
C VAL A 138 -12.76 3.86 -15.09
N ILE A 139 -12.03 4.50 -14.19
CA ILE A 139 -12.38 5.80 -13.60
C ILE A 139 -11.65 6.94 -14.32
N ALA A 140 -10.44 6.69 -14.82
CA ALA A 140 -9.69 7.63 -15.64
C ALA A 140 -8.82 6.89 -16.66
N GLY A 141 -8.60 7.52 -17.83
CA GLY A 141 -7.75 6.98 -18.89
C GLY A 141 -8.47 6.42 -20.11
N THR A 142 -7.74 5.65 -20.92
CA THR A 142 -8.27 4.97 -22.10
C THR A 142 -9.39 4.00 -21.70
N GLY A 143 -10.58 4.17 -22.29
CA GLY A 143 -11.74 3.34 -21.97
C GLY A 143 -12.53 3.80 -20.74
N ALA A 144 -12.17 4.93 -20.10
CA ALA A 144 -13.02 5.55 -19.09
C ALA A 144 -14.32 6.05 -19.75
N SER A 145 -15.47 5.51 -19.35
CA SER A 145 -16.75 6.14 -19.66
C SER A 145 -16.89 7.34 -18.72
N THR A 146 -16.53 8.53 -19.21
CA THR A 146 -16.67 9.77 -18.45
C THR A 146 -18.14 10.09 -18.24
N GLY A 147 -18.77 9.52 -17.19
CA GLY A 147 -20.01 9.98 -16.56
C GLY A 147 -21.29 10.05 -17.42
N ALA A 148 -21.24 9.83 -18.73
CA ALA A 148 -22.37 10.07 -19.62
C ALA A 148 -23.33 8.86 -19.74
N SER A 149 -23.08 7.76 -19.04
CA SER A 149 -23.96 6.59 -19.11
C SER A 149 -25.34 6.84 -18.49
N ASN A 150 -25.48 7.79 -17.55
CA ASN A 150 -26.72 8.07 -16.80
C ASN A 150 -27.10 9.57 -16.73
N GLY A 151 -26.67 10.40 -17.69
CA GLY A 151 -27.13 11.81 -17.75
C GLY A 151 -26.62 12.72 -16.62
N SER A 152 -25.52 12.36 -15.94
CA SER A 152 -24.88 13.22 -14.94
C SER A 152 -23.87 14.15 -15.62
N VAL A 153 -24.10 15.46 -15.55
CA VAL A 153 -23.12 16.48 -15.95
C VAL A 153 -22.19 16.75 -14.77
N ASN A 154 -20.93 16.33 -14.87
CA ASN A 154 -19.90 16.74 -13.92
C ASN A 154 -19.30 18.10 -14.32
N TYR A 155 -19.06 18.93 -13.31
CA TYR A 155 -18.43 20.26 -13.30
C TYR A 155 -17.48 20.52 -14.50
N SER A 156 -17.82 21.47 -15.38
CA SER A 156 -17.02 21.85 -16.55
C SER A 156 -16.56 23.32 -16.47
N ALA A 157 -15.87 23.70 -15.40
CA ALA A 157 -15.32 25.05 -15.28
C ALA A 157 -14.34 25.32 -16.46
N GLY A 158 -14.73 26.24 -17.36
CA GLY A 158 -13.96 26.59 -18.56
C GLY A 158 -14.16 25.67 -19.77
N ASN A 159 -15.04 24.65 -19.70
CA ASN A 159 -15.31 23.73 -20.81
C ASN A 159 -16.81 23.67 -21.16
N PRO A 160 -17.19 23.60 -22.45
CA PRO A 160 -18.57 23.36 -22.84
C PRO A 160 -19.08 22.01 -22.29
N ILE A 161 -20.28 22.00 -21.73
CA ILE A 161 -20.98 20.76 -21.35
C ILE A 161 -21.45 20.07 -22.63
N LEU A 162 -20.76 19.01 -23.04
CA LEU A 162 -21.16 18.20 -24.20
C LEU A 162 -22.20 17.18 -23.76
N TRP A 163 -23.43 17.34 -24.24
CA TRP A 163 -24.56 16.48 -23.89
C TRP A 163 -24.84 15.48 -25.02
N GLY A 164 -24.34 14.27 -24.85
CA GLY A 164 -24.63 13.15 -25.75
C GLY A 164 -23.89 13.20 -27.10
N VAL A 165 -24.03 12.08 -27.82
CA VAL A 165 -23.66 11.91 -29.23
C VAL A 165 -24.86 12.38 -30.07
N ASN A 166 -24.64 12.97 -31.25
CA ASN A 166 -25.73 13.32 -32.17
C ASN A 166 -26.64 12.10 -32.36
N SER A 167 -27.88 12.20 -31.86
CA SER A 167 -28.85 11.11 -31.87
C SER A 167 -30.06 11.56 -32.66
N ALA A 168 -30.27 10.95 -33.81
CA ALA A 168 -31.48 11.10 -34.61
C ALA A 168 -32.68 10.31 -34.01
N GLY A 169 -32.46 9.55 -32.93
CA GLY A 169 -33.49 8.78 -32.26
C GLY A 169 -34.33 9.64 -31.31
N THR A 170 -35.65 9.45 -31.30
CA THR A 170 -36.60 10.20 -30.47
C THR A 170 -36.70 9.68 -29.02
N GLU A 171 -35.73 8.87 -28.60
CA GLU A 171 -35.84 7.97 -27.43
C GLU A 171 -35.48 8.63 -26.09
N GLY A 172 -34.81 9.80 -26.07
CA GLY A 172 -34.44 10.58 -24.87
C GLY A 172 -35.16 11.93 -24.76
N GLY A 173 -35.38 12.42 -23.54
CA GLY A 173 -36.17 13.64 -23.25
C GLY A 173 -35.66 14.89 -23.96
N PHE A 174 -34.34 15.11 -23.98
CA PHE A 174 -33.67 16.11 -24.81
C PHE A 174 -32.84 15.41 -25.92
N TYR A 175 -32.78 15.95 -27.13
CA TYR A 175 -31.80 15.57 -28.18
C TYR A 175 -31.37 16.78 -29.04
N SER A 176 -30.22 16.73 -29.72
CA SER A 176 -29.78 17.77 -30.69
C SER A 176 -29.40 17.18 -32.04
N ASP A 177 -29.63 17.94 -33.11
CA ASP A 177 -29.26 17.59 -34.50
C ASP A 177 -28.01 18.35 -34.99
N GLY A 178 -27.30 19.02 -34.08
CA GLY A 178 -26.16 19.90 -34.38
C GLY A 178 -26.54 21.37 -34.64
N ALA A 179 -27.79 21.67 -34.98
CA ALA A 179 -28.28 23.03 -35.18
C ALA A 179 -29.34 23.46 -34.15
N ASN A 180 -30.11 22.50 -33.62
CA ASN A 180 -31.25 22.74 -32.74
C ASN A 180 -31.21 21.80 -31.53
N VAL A 181 -31.84 22.25 -30.44
CA VAL A 181 -32.09 21.47 -29.22
C VAL A 181 -33.59 21.16 -29.14
N TYR A 182 -33.93 19.89 -28.97
CA TYR A 182 -35.30 19.41 -28.94
C TYR A 182 -35.64 18.86 -27.56
N TRP A 183 -36.84 19.13 -27.07
CA TRP A 183 -37.46 18.46 -25.92
C TRP A 183 -38.73 17.77 -26.41
N ARG A 184 -38.97 16.51 -26.03
CA ARG A 184 -40.10 15.67 -26.51
C ARG A 184 -41.46 16.38 -26.54
N ALA A 185 -41.70 17.34 -25.65
CA ALA A 185 -42.98 18.03 -25.58
C ALA A 185 -43.09 19.27 -26.51
N ARG A 186 -41.99 19.98 -26.85
CA ARG A 186 -42.01 21.22 -27.66
C ARG A 186 -40.65 21.53 -28.27
N LYS A 187 -40.66 22.05 -29.52
CA LYS A 187 -39.49 22.64 -30.17
C LYS A 187 -39.09 23.93 -29.44
N VAL A 188 -37.83 24.06 -29.04
CA VAL A 188 -37.26 25.32 -28.52
C VAL A 188 -36.42 25.92 -29.64
N ASN A 189 -36.89 27.03 -30.23
CA ASN A 189 -36.10 27.76 -31.22
C ASN A 189 -35.04 28.59 -30.48
N VAL A 190 -33.79 28.17 -30.56
CA VAL A 190 -32.64 29.00 -30.20
C VAL A 190 -32.10 29.62 -31.48
N ALA A 191 -32.18 30.94 -31.60
CA ALA A 191 -31.56 31.67 -32.71
C ALA A 191 -30.04 31.71 -32.49
N SER A 192 -29.26 31.47 -33.54
CA SER A 192 -27.83 31.76 -33.49
C SER A 192 -27.64 33.28 -33.39
N VAL A 193 -26.93 33.72 -32.36
CA VAL A 193 -26.42 35.09 -32.29
C VAL A 193 -25.05 35.07 -32.95
N SER A 194 -24.77 36.02 -33.85
CA SER A 194 -23.42 36.13 -34.43
C SER A 194 -22.40 36.44 -33.31
N PRO A 195 -21.15 35.94 -33.42
CA PRO A 195 -20.13 36.09 -32.37
C PRO A 195 -19.91 37.55 -31.92
#